data_AF-A0A8C0HPR2-F1
#
_entry.id   AF-A0A8C0HPR2-F1
#
_cell.length_a   1.000
_cell.length_b   1.000
_cell.length_c   1.000
_cell.angle_alpha   90.00
_cell.angle_beta   90.00
_cell.angle_gamma   90.00
#
_symmetry.space_group_name_H-M   'P 1'
#
loop_
_entity.id
_entity.type
_entity.pdbx_description
1 polymer ?
#
loop_
_entity_poly.entity_id
_entity_poly.type
_entity_poly.pdbx_seq_one_letter_code
_entity_poly.pdbx_strand_id
1 'polypeptide(L)'
;MPCWDQTMAGYKLPVKVVFCSAILSSRSVLSWMQKLFCGVCFGVLASLEDYEETVKKAKEAWKVWADIPAPKRGEIVRQIGDALRQKIKVLGSLVSLEMGKIFVEGVGEVQEYVDVCDYAVGLSRMIGGPILPSERPGHALIEQWNPVGLVGIITAFNFPVAVYGWNSAIAMICGNACLWKGAPTTSLTSVAVTKIIAKVLEDNKVPGAICSLVCGGADIGTAMARDERMDLLSFTGSTKVGKQVALMVQERFVFEDADLNLVIPSALFAAVGTAGQRCTTARRLFLHESIHDEVVAKLAQAYAQVRIGDPWDPDTLYGPLHTKEAVKMFLDAVEQAKQQGGSVVYGGKVINRPGNYVEPTIVTGLPHNAPIVHTETFAPILYVLKFKEEEEVFAWNNEVKQGLSSSIFTKDLGRIFRWLGPKGSDCGIVNVNIPTSGAEIGGAFGGEKHTGGGRESGSDSWKLYMRRSTCTINYSKDLPLAQGIKFQ
;
A
#
# COMPACT_ATOMS: atom_id res chain seq x y z
N MET A 1 30.55 24.31 -23.23
CA MET A 1 29.84 25.08 -24.27
C MET A 1 28.65 25.76 -23.60
N PRO A 2 28.43 27.07 -23.80
CA PRO A 2 27.26 27.77 -23.26
C PRO A 2 26.02 27.45 -24.10
N CYS A 3 24.85 27.34 -23.47
CA CYS A 3 23.58 27.19 -24.17
C CYS A 3 22.51 28.10 -23.58
N TRP A 4 22.42 29.31 -24.15
CA TRP A 4 21.23 30.14 -24.33
C TRP A 4 20.13 30.08 -23.25
N ASP A 5 20.12 31.13 -22.42
CA ASP A 5 18.91 31.61 -21.75
C ASP A 5 18.04 32.36 -22.77
N GLN A 6 16.79 31.93 -23.00
CA GLN A 6 15.72 32.83 -23.44
C GLN A 6 14.30 32.22 -23.28
N THR A 7 13.45 32.96 -22.57
CA THR A 7 11.97 32.99 -22.66
C THR A 7 11.19 31.69 -22.84
N MET A 8 10.61 31.19 -21.74
CA MET A 8 9.16 30.96 -21.65
C MET A 8 8.72 31.13 -20.19
N ALA A 9 7.64 31.90 -19.96
CA ALA A 9 7.10 32.19 -18.65
C ALA A 9 5.72 31.54 -18.49
N GLY A 10 5.62 30.56 -17.58
CA GLY A 10 4.41 29.80 -17.30
C GLY A 10 4.77 28.48 -16.60
N TYR A 11 4.03 28.14 -15.54
CA TYR A 11 4.05 26.85 -14.85
C TYR A 11 5.43 26.24 -14.56
N LYS A 12 6.06 26.65 -13.45
CA LYS A 12 7.17 25.92 -12.80
C LYS A 12 6.73 25.45 -11.41
N LEU A 13 6.82 24.14 -11.16
CA LEU A 13 6.67 23.58 -9.81
C LEU A 13 7.89 23.95 -8.94
N PRO A 14 7.70 24.52 -7.74
CA PRO A 14 8.81 24.97 -6.88
C PRO A 14 9.39 23.82 -6.05
N VAL A 15 10.12 22.88 -6.67
CA VAL A 15 10.76 21.75 -5.96
C VAL A 15 12.28 21.82 -6.07
N LYS A 16 12.96 21.54 -4.95
CA LYS A 16 14.29 22.04 -4.65
C LYS A 16 14.96 21.15 -3.54
N VAL A 17 15.92 20.25 -3.88
CA VAL A 17 16.47 19.09 -3.08
C VAL A 17 18.00 18.59 -3.55
N VAL A 18 20.06 18.22 -2.48
CA VAL A 18 21.56 17.94 -2.58
C VAL A 18 21.85 16.54 -2.04
N PHE A 19 22.89 15.91 -2.58
CA PHE A 19 23.33 14.56 -2.23
C PHE A 19 24.26 14.52 -1.01
N CYS A 20 24.04 13.55 -0.12
CA CYS A 20 25.07 13.06 0.80
C CYS A 20 25.92 12.01 0.06
N SER A 21 27.24 12.16 0.06
CA SER A 21 28.14 11.53 -0.93
C SER A 21 28.60 10.09 -0.58
N ALA A 22 27.75 9.28 0.07
CA ALA A 22 28.18 8.06 0.76
C ALA A 22 27.96 6.72 0.01
N ILE A 23 26.99 6.63 -0.92
CA ILE A 23 26.57 5.34 -1.54
C ILE A 23 26.29 5.53 -3.04
N LEU A 24 27.33 5.73 -3.86
CA LEU A 24 27.16 6.11 -5.28
C LEU A 24 28.22 5.48 -6.21
N SER A 25 28.03 4.21 -6.59
CA SER A 25 28.87 3.49 -7.57
C SER A 25 28.34 3.56 -9.02
N SER A 26 27.02 3.75 -9.21
CA SER A 26 26.37 3.64 -10.52
C SER A 26 26.35 4.95 -11.31
N ARG A 27 27.17 5.04 -12.36
CA ARG A 27 27.23 6.21 -13.28
C ARG A 27 25.90 6.46 -14.03
N SER A 28 25.10 5.43 -14.31
CA SER A 28 23.84 5.56 -15.05
C SER A 28 22.73 6.14 -14.18
N VAL A 29 22.60 5.67 -12.93
CA VAL A 29 21.68 6.25 -11.93
C VAL A 29 22.08 7.69 -11.64
N LEU A 30 23.37 7.96 -11.41
CA LEU A 30 23.90 9.32 -11.27
C LEU A 30 23.52 10.22 -12.46
N SER A 31 23.71 9.79 -13.71
CA SER A 31 23.38 10.60 -14.88
C SER A 31 21.87 10.82 -15.04
N TRP A 32 21.04 9.82 -14.69
CA TRP A 32 19.58 9.98 -14.72
C TRP A 32 19.09 10.93 -13.62
N MET A 33 19.57 10.77 -12.38
CA MET A 33 19.26 11.69 -11.27
C MET A 33 19.77 13.10 -11.55
N GLN A 34 20.99 13.28 -12.07
CA GLN A 34 21.50 14.59 -12.48
C GLN A 34 20.63 15.26 -13.55
N LYS A 35 19.99 14.50 -14.44
CA LYS A 35 19.02 15.03 -15.42
C LYS A 35 17.65 15.30 -14.80
N LEU A 36 17.17 14.44 -13.90
CA LEU A 36 15.87 14.58 -13.23
C LEU A 36 15.82 15.75 -12.24
N PHE A 37 16.96 16.01 -11.59
CA PHE A 37 17.17 17.02 -10.55
C PHE A 37 18.08 18.18 -11.01
N CYS A 38 18.29 18.37 -12.32
CA CYS A 38 19.00 19.54 -12.83
C CYS A 38 18.20 20.81 -12.51
N GLY A 39 18.81 21.77 -11.81
CA GLY A 39 18.13 23.00 -11.36
C GLY A 39 17.35 22.89 -10.03
N VAL A 40 17.55 21.82 -9.27
CA VAL A 40 16.83 21.50 -8.03
C VAL A 40 17.80 21.70 -6.84
N CYS A 41 17.48 22.62 -5.91
CA CYS A 41 18.41 23.25 -4.92
C CYS A 41 17.81 23.29 -3.50
N PHE A 42 18.46 22.83 -2.43
CA PHE A 42 17.70 22.07 -1.43
C PHE A 42 16.92 22.75 -0.30
N GLY A 43 15.83 22.06 0.07
CA GLY A 43 15.45 21.84 1.47
C GLY A 43 13.98 22.02 1.81
N VAL A 44 13.07 22.10 0.83
CA VAL A 44 11.67 22.51 1.09
C VAL A 44 10.73 21.31 1.10
N LEU A 45 10.34 20.89 2.31
CA LEU A 45 9.04 20.24 2.53
C LEU A 45 7.95 21.30 2.33
N ALA A 46 6.82 20.91 1.75
CA ALA A 46 5.71 21.83 1.49
C ALA A 46 5.10 22.33 2.80
N SER A 47 4.79 23.63 2.85
CA SER A 47 4.12 24.24 4.00
C SER A 47 2.60 23.97 4.00
N LEU A 48 1.90 24.43 5.05
CA LEU A 48 0.43 24.36 5.09
C LEU A 48 -0.21 25.30 4.05
N GLU A 49 0.47 26.39 3.69
CA GLU A 49 0.08 27.29 2.60
C GLU A 49 0.26 26.62 1.21
N ASP A 50 1.38 25.93 0.98
CA ASP A 50 1.60 25.13 -0.25
C ASP A 50 0.52 24.04 -0.39
N TYR A 51 0.19 23.36 0.72
CA TYR A 51 -0.91 22.39 0.78
C TYR A 51 -2.26 23.04 0.42
N GLU A 52 -2.60 24.16 1.05
CA GLU A 52 -3.85 24.89 0.86
C GLU A 52 -4.02 25.42 -0.59
N GLU A 53 -2.95 25.87 -1.23
CA GLU A 53 -2.98 26.24 -2.66
C GLU A 53 -3.12 24.99 -3.56
N THR A 54 -2.48 23.88 -3.18
CA THR A 54 -2.54 22.62 -3.94
C THR A 54 -3.93 21.98 -3.90
N VAL A 55 -4.60 21.95 -2.73
CA VAL A 55 -5.98 21.44 -2.59
C VAL A 55 -6.95 22.22 -3.49
N LYS A 56 -6.84 23.56 -3.51
CA LYS A 56 -7.64 24.41 -4.40
C LYS A 56 -7.42 24.06 -5.87
N LYS A 57 -6.16 23.99 -6.32
CA LYS A 57 -5.82 23.62 -7.71
C LYS A 57 -6.33 22.23 -8.08
N ALA A 58 -6.27 21.26 -7.15
CA ALA A 58 -6.77 19.91 -7.38
C ALA A 58 -8.29 19.85 -7.54
N LYS A 59 -9.08 20.57 -6.73
CA LYS A 59 -10.55 20.62 -6.89
C LYS A 59 -11.00 21.44 -8.11
N GLU A 60 -10.26 22.46 -8.53
CA GLU A 60 -10.51 23.14 -9.81
C GLU A 60 -10.19 22.24 -11.02
N ALA A 61 -9.06 21.53 -10.99
CA ALA A 61 -8.71 20.57 -12.03
C ALA A 61 -9.73 19.41 -12.12
N TRP A 62 -10.21 18.91 -10.97
CA TRP A 62 -11.19 17.83 -10.91
C TRP A 62 -12.44 18.10 -11.75
N LYS A 63 -12.94 19.34 -11.79
CA LYS A 63 -14.12 19.73 -12.60
C LYS A 63 -13.94 19.34 -14.06
N VAL A 64 -12.77 19.63 -14.63
CA VAL A 64 -12.42 19.30 -16.03
C VAL A 64 -12.22 17.79 -16.21
N TRP A 65 -11.71 17.10 -15.20
CA TRP A 65 -11.38 15.67 -15.27
C TRP A 65 -12.60 14.75 -15.11
N ALA A 66 -13.58 15.13 -14.29
CA ALA A 66 -14.84 14.41 -14.14
C ALA A 66 -15.62 14.33 -15.46
N ASP A 67 -15.63 15.42 -16.22
CA ASP A 67 -16.28 15.55 -17.54
C ASP A 67 -15.60 14.74 -18.66
N ILE A 68 -14.32 14.35 -18.50
CA ILE A 68 -13.63 13.48 -19.46
C ILE A 68 -14.16 12.04 -19.29
N PRO A 69 -14.77 11.41 -20.32
CA PRO A 69 -15.35 10.07 -20.20
C PRO A 69 -14.34 9.02 -19.72
N ALA A 70 -14.78 8.07 -18.88
CA ALA A 70 -13.91 7.09 -18.25
C ALA A 70 -12.95 6.36 -19.22
N PRO A 71 -13.36 5.90 -20.43
CA PRO A 71 -12.42 5.27 -21.38
C PRO A 71 -11.31 6.20 -21.90
N LYS A 72 -11.52 7.53 -21.90
CA LYS A 72 -10.47 8.51 -22.20
C LYS A 72 -9.54 8.76 -21.01
N ARG A 73 -10.06 8.70 -19.77
CA ARG A 73 -9.24 8.69 -18.54
C ARG A 73 -8.36 7.44 -18.48
N GLY A 74 -8.90 6.29 -18.89
CA GLY A 74 -8.17 5.04 -19.08
C GLY A 74 -6.96 5.20 -20.02
N GLU A 75 -7.12 5.86 -21.18
CA GLU A 75 -6.00 6.11 -22.10
C GLU A 75 -4.86 6.93 -21.47
N ILE A 76 -5.15 7.91 -20.60
CA ILE A 76 -4.12 8.63 -19.84
C ILE A 76 -3.39 7.68 -18.88
N VAL A 77 -4.11 6.82 -18.17
CA VAL A 77 -3.51 5.83 -17.25
C VAL A 77 -2.70 4.77 -18.01
N ARG A 78 -3.12 4.39 -19.23
CA ARG A 78 -2.33 3.54 -20.14
C ARG A 78 -0.97 4.17 -20.48
N GLN A 79 -0.97 5.47 -20.78
CA GLN A 79 0.26 6.23 -21.09
C GLN A 79 1.15 6.42 -19.85
N ILE A 80 0.58 6.51 -18.64
CA ILE A 80 1.34 6.46 -17.39
C ILE A 80 2.03 5.11 -17.25
N GLY A 81 1.33 3.99 -17.49
CA GLY A 81 1.91 2.65 -17.55
C GLY A 81 3.10 2.55 -18.53
N ASP A 82 2.96 3.07 -19.75
CA ASP A 82 4.06 3.12 -20.72
C ASP A 82 5.23 4.00 -20.28
N ALA A 83 4.96 5.16 -19.66
CA ALA A 83 6.00 6.05 -19.16
C ALA A 83 6.77 5.43 -17.98
N LEU A 84 6.09 4.64 -17.13
CA LEU A 84 6.70 3.82 -16.08
C LEU A 84 7.54 2.69 -16.67
N ARG A 85 7.02 1.92 -17.66
CA ARG A 85 7.78 0.89 -18.41
C ARG A 85 9.11 1.44 -18.95
N GLN A 86 9.08 2.63 -19.55
CA GLN A 86 10.27 3.31 -20.07
C GLN A 86 11.29 3.76 -19.00
N LYS A 87 10.95 3.67 -17.71
CA LYS A 87 11.80 4.09 -16.58
C LYS A 87 11.98 3.00 -15.52
N ILE A 88 11.38 1.82 -15.72
CA ILE A 88 11.26 0.76 -14.71
C ILE A 88 12.57 0.42 -13.99
N LYS A 89 13.67 0.25 -14.74
CA LYS A 89 14.99 -0.06 -14.16
C LYS A 89 15.57 1.09 -13.34
N VAL A 90 15.46 2.34 -13.79
CA VAL A 90 16.05 3.50 -13.07
C VAL A 90 15.20 3.94 -11.88
N LEU A 91 13.87 3.78 -11.96
CA LEU A 91 12.99 3.97 -10.82
C LEU A 91 13.16 2.85 -9.78
N GLY A 92 13.27 1.58 -10.21
CA GLY A 92 13.58 0.47 -9.31
C GLY A 92 14.95 0.59 -8.63
N SER A 93 15.97 1.08 -9.33
CA SER A 93 17.26 1.46 -8.70
C SER A 93 17.11 2.58 -7.67
N LEU A 94 16.23 3.57 -7.90
CA LEU A 94 15.97 4.66 -6.95
C LEU A 94 15.23 4.16 -5.70
N VAL A 95 14.18 3.34 -5.87
CA VAL A 95 13.47 2.68 -4.76
C VAL A 95 14.45 1.86 -3.93
N SER A 96 15.32 1.08 -4.58
CA SER A 96 16.34 0.28 -3.89
C SER A 96 17.35 1.15 -3.11
N LEU A 97 17.78 2.28 -3.69
CA LEU A 97 18.72 3.22 -3.07
C LEU A 97 18.13 4.04 -1.91
N GLU A 98 16.85 4.45 -2.00
CA GLU A 98 16.21 5.34 -1.03
C GLU A 98 15.43 4.59 0.07
N MET A 99 14.73 3.51 -0.29
CA MET A 99 14.01 2.68 0.69
C MET A 99 14.93 1.63 1.35
N GLY A 100 15.82 1.01 0.57
CA GLY A 100 16.75 -0.03 1.03
C GLY A 100 16.39 -1.48 0.63
N LYS A 101 15.31 -1.69 -0.14
CA LYS A 101 14.94 -3.02 -0.67
C LYS A 101 15.86 -3.46 -1.81
N ILE A 102 15.99 -4.77 -2.02
CA ILE A 102 16.85 -5.33 -3.07
C ILE A 102 16.37 -4.89 -4.48
N PHE A 103 17.31 -4.72 -5.42
CA PHE A 103 17.01 -4.15 -6.75
C PHE A 103 15.84 -4.84 -7.48
N VAL A 104 15.72 -6.17 -7.36
CA VAL A 104 14.61 -6.91 -7.98
C VAL A 104 13.25 -6.63 -7.33
N GLU A 105 13.17 -6.41 -6.01
CA GLU A 105 11.93 -5.95 -5.36
C GLU A 105 11.61 -4.51 -5.78
N GLY A 106 12.63 -3.64 -5.94
CA GLY A 106 12.44 -2.28 -6.44
C GLY A 106 11.93 -2.21 -7.89
N VAL A 107 12.39 -3.12 -8.75
CA VAL A 107 11.86 -3.26 -10.13
C VAL A 107 10.47 -3.88 -10.14
N GLY A 108 10.23 -4.90 -9.31
CA GLY A 108 8.91 -5.53 -9.16
C GLY A 108 7.84 -4.55 -8.70
N GLU A 109 8.15 -3.69 -7.72
CA GLU A 109 7.20 -2.68 -7.24
C GLU A 109 6.76 -1.69 -8.34
N VAL A 110 7.67 -1.33 -9.26
CA VAL A 110 7.32 -0.48 -10.40
C VAL A 110 6.53 -1.28 -11.45
N GLN A 111 6.77 -2.58 -11.58
CA GLN A 111 5.96 -3.48 -12.42
C GLN A 111 4.53 -3.58 -11.89
N GLU A 112 4.30 -3.66 -10.57
CA GLU A 112 2.94 -3.68 -9.99
C GLU A 112 2.14 -2.41 -10.31
N TYR A 113 2.79 -1.23 -10.39
CA TYR A 113 2.13 -0.01 -10.87
C TYR A 113 1.88 -0.05 -12.39
N VAL A 114 2.80 -0.61 -13.17
CA VAL A 114 2.59 -0.85 -14.62
C VAL A 114 1.38 -1.77 -14.86
N ASP A 115 1.23 -2.82 -14.07
CA ASP A 115 0.19 -3.85 -14.25
C ASP A 115 -1.19 -3.36 -13.77
N VAL A 116 -1.26 -2.61 -12.66
CA VAL A 116 -2.53 -1.97 -12.25
C VAL A 116 -2.96 -0.85 -13.19
N CYS A 117 -2.03 -0.21 -13.92
CA CYS A 117 -2.39 0.73 -15.00
C CYS A 117 -3.13 0.00 -16.13
N ASP A 118 -2.66 -1.15 -16.58
CA ASP A 118 -3.34 -1.95 -17.62
C ASP A 118 -4.70 -2.49 -17.11
N TYR A 119 -4.78 -2.95 -15.86
CA TYR A 119 -6.04 -3.35 -15.22
C TYR A 119 -7.05 -2.19 -15.16
N ALA A 120 -6.60 -0.99 -14.78
CA ALA A 120 -7.41 0.23 -14.74
C ALA A 120 -7.91 0.64 -16.14
N VAL A 121 -7.14 0.39 -17.21
CA VAL A 121 -7.61 0.58 -18.61
C VAL A 121 -8.79 -0.34 -18.92
N GLY A 122 -8.76 -1.60 -18.46
CA GLY A 122 -9.91 -2.51 -18.51
C GLY A 122 -11.12 -1.97 -17.74
N LEU A 123 -10.94 -1.66 -16.45
CA LEU A 123 -11.99 -1.13 -15.59
C LEU A 123 -12.60 0.19 -16.09
N SER A 124 -11.83 1.03 -16.80
CA SER A 124 -12.33 2.29 -17.39
C SER A 124 -13.50 2.12 -18.38
N ARG A 125 -13.79 0.87 -18.79
CA ARG A 125 -14.91 0.46 -19.66
C ARG A 125 -15.96 -0.40 -18.94
N MET A 126 -15.76 -0.71 -17.66
CA MET A 126 -16.57 -1.65 -16.86
C MET A 126 -17.19 -1.02 -15.61
N ILE A 127 -16.63 0.09 -15.08
CA ILE A 127 -17.20 0.79 -13.92
C ILE A 127 -18.63 1.28 -14.22
N GLY A 128 -19.56 0.96 -13.31
CA GLY A 128 -21.00 1.18 -13.49
C GLY A 128 -21.82 0.37 -12.49
N GLY A 129 -23.14 0.54 -12.49
CA GLY A 129 -24.07 -0.21 -11.64
C GLY A 129 -25.20 -0.87 -12.44
N PRO A 130 -25.96 -1.77 -11.82
CA PRO A 130 -27.06 -2.49 -12.47
C PRO A 130 -28.23 -1.57 -12.88
N ILE A 131 -28.87 -1.95 -13.99
CA ILE A 131 -30.27 -1.60 -14.25
C ILE A 131 -31.13 -2.65 -13.53
N LEU A 132 -32.09 -2.20 -12.73
CA LEU A 132 -32.94 -3.05 -11.91
C LEU A 132 -34.40 -2.96 -12.38
N PRO A 133 -35.19 -4.04 -12.31
CA PRO A 133 -36.62 -3.98 -12.59
C PRO A 133 -37.31 -3.15 -11.50
N SER A 134 -37.97 -2.05 -11.89
CA SER A 134 -38.81 -1.29 -10.96
C SER A 134 -40.14 -2.02 -10.76
N GLU A 135 -40.62 -2.05 -9.51
CA GLU A 135 -41.98 -2.50 -9.15
C GLU A 135 -43.09 -1.62 -9.78
N ARG A 136 -42.73 -0.42 -10.28
CA ARG A 136 -43.67 0.63 -10.68
C ARG A 136 -43.81 0.68 -12.20
N PRO A 137 -45.04 0.55 -12.76
CA PRO A 137 -45.28 0.75 -14.18
C PRO A 137 -44.74 2.11 -14.65
N GLY A 138 -44.12 2.14 -15.84
CA GLY A 138 -43.60 3.38 -16.42
C GLY A 138 -42.37 3.98 -15.72
N HIS A 139 -41.70 3.23 -14.83
CA HIS A 139 -40.49 3.68 -14.14
C HIS A 139 -39.27 2.80 -14.49
N ALA A 140 -38.10 3.43 -14.54
CA ALA A 140 -36.80 2.76 -14.57
C ALA A 140 -36.10 2.92 -13.22
N LEU A 141 -35.37 1.91 -12.78
CA LEU A 141 -34.55 1.92 -11.57
C LEU A 141 -33.10 1.58 -11.97
N ILE A 142 -32.16 2.47 -11.69
CA ILE A 142 -30.75 2.29 -12.04
C ILE A 142 -29.84 2.63 -10.86
N GLU A 143 -28.72 1.93 -10.74
CA GLU A 143 -27.64 2.28 -9.83
C GLU A 143 -26.54 3.01 -10.61
N GLN A 144 -26.30 4.28 -10.26
CA GLN A 144 -25.30 5.13 -10.89
C GLN A 144 -24.14 5.39 -9.94
N TRP A 145 -22.92 5.28 -10.46
CA TRP A 145 -21.67 5.58 -9.75
C TRP A 145 -21.02 6.83 -10.33
N ASN A 146 -20.61 7.76 -9.46
CA ASN A 146 -19.94 9.00 -9.83
C ASN A 146 -18.64 9.16 -9.02
N PRO A 147 -17.61 9.89 -9.49
CA PRO A 147 -16.43 10.20 -8.67
C PRO A 147 -16.81 10.83 -7.33
N VAL A 148 -16.00 10.55 -6.30
CA VAL A 148 -16.12 11.21 -4.98
C VAL A 148 -15.62 12.65 -5.05
N GLY A 149 -14.53 12.90 -5.79
CA GLY A 149 -13.95 14.23 -5.97
C GLY A 149 -12.41 14.22 -5.94
N LEU A 150 -11.85 14.62 -4.80
CA LEU A 150 -10.43 14.66 -4.51
C LEU A 150 -10.06 13.56 -3.50
N VAL A 151 -9.23 12.63 -3.96
CA VAL A 151 -8.72 11.50 -3.16
C VAL A 151 -7.37 11.90 -2.56
N GLY A 152 -7.31 12.02 -1.24
CA GLY A 152 -6.05 12.07 -0.51
C GLY A 152 -5.41 10.68 -0.46
N ILE A 153 -4.09 10.61 -0.65
CA ILE A 153 -3.31 9.36 -0.58
C ILE A 153 -2.10 9.60 0.31
N ILE A 154 -2.02 8.90 1.45
CA ILE A 154 -0.86 8.91 2.35
C ILE A 154 -0.20 7.53 2.31
N THR A 155 1.06 7.48 1.89
CA THR A 155 1.79 6.19 1.73
C THR A 155 2.94 6.02 2.71
N ALA A 156 3.22 4.77 3.05
CA ALA A 156 4.35 4.35 3.86
C ALA A 156 5.67 4.33 3.06
N PHE A 157 6.79 4.24 3.77
CA PHE A 157 8.15 4.22 3.19
C PHE A 157 8.49 2.91 2.47
N ASN A 158 7.79 1.82 2.77
CA ASN A 158 8.17 0.45 2.39
C ASN A 158 7.69 0.03 1.01
N PHE A 159 6.63 0.66 0.49
CA PHE A 159 6.18 0.57 -0.89
C PHE A 159 5.91 1.99 -1.43
N PRO A 160 6.97 2.78 -1.67
CA PRO A 160 6.89 4.21 -2.02
C PRO A 160 6.42 4.47 -3.47
N VAL A 161 6.14 3.43 -4.26
CA VAL A 161 5.58 3.50 -5.62
C VAL A 161 4.25 2.74 -5.71
N ALA A 162 4.21 1.46 -5.34
CA ALA A 162 3.07 0.59 -5.66
C ALA A 162 1.75 1.01 -4.99
N VAL A 163 1.79 1.38 -3.70
CA VAL A 163 0.57 1.79 -2.96
C VAL A 163 -0.04 3.06 -3.55
N TYR A 164 0.79 4.04 -3.91
CA TYR A 164 0.32 5.21 -4.66
C TYR A 164 -0.19 4.81 -6.05
N GLY A 165 0.45 3.83 -6.69
CA GLY A 165 0.04 3.29 -7.98
C GLY A 165 -1.35 2.68 -8.00
N TRP A 166 -1.63 1.73 -7.10
CA TRP A 166 -2.95 1.09 -6.96
C TRP A 166 -4.04 2.14 -6.70
N ASN A 167 -3.80 3.09 -5.79
CA ASN A 167 -4.74 4.16 -5.49
C ASN A 167 -4.96 5.10 -6.68
N SER A 168 -3.88 5.63 -7.28
CA SER A 168 -3.99 6.66 -8.31
C SER A 168 -4.54 6.13 -9.63
N ALA A 169 -4.14 4.93 -10.08
CA ALA A 169 -4.67 4.33 -11.31
C ALA A 169 -6.20 4.15 -11.25
N ILE A 170 -6.71 3.60 -10.13
CA ILE A 170 -8.14 3.38 -9.91
C ILE A 170 -8.87 4.71 -9.68
N ALA A 171 -8.35 5.61 -8.82
CA ALA A 171 -8.95 6.92 -8.58
C ALA A 171 -9.08 7.75 -9.86
N MET A 172 -8.06 7.73 -10.73
CA MET A 172 -8.05 8.44 -12.01
C MET A 172 -9.11 7.91 -12.98
N ILE A 173 -9.22 6.59 -13.19
CA ILE A 173 -10.26 6.06 -14.12
C ILE A 173 -11.68 6.26 -13.56
N CYS A 174 -11.85 6.23 -12.23
CA CYS A 174 -13.09 6.60 -11.56
C CYS A 174 -13.45 8.10 -11.71
N GLY A 175 -12.51 8.95 -12.11
CA GLY A 175 -12.75 10.38 -12.41
C GLY A 175 -12.43 11.33 -11.26
N ASN A 176 -11.56 10.91 -10.34
CA ASN A 176 -11.11 11.72 -9.21
C ASN A 176 -9.77 12.42 -9.52
N ALA A 177 -9.52 13.54 -8.85
CA ALA A 177 -8.18 14.08 -8.70
C ALA A 177 -7.47 13.41 -7.50
N CYS A 178 -6.14 13.35 -7.52
CA CYS A 178 -5.32 12.72 -6.49
C CYS A 178 -4.40 13.74 -5.81
N LEU A 179 -4.31 13.68 -4.48
CA LEU A 179 -3.37 14.44 -3.66
C LEU A 179 -2.49 13.50 -2.84
N TRP A 180 -1.23 13.32 -3.26
CA TRP A 180 -0.29 12.40 -2.63
C TRP A 180 0.60 13.08 -1.60
N LYS A 181 0.71 12.48 -0.41
CA LYS A 181 1.73 12.79 0.58
C LYS A 181 2.53 11.53 0.92
N GLY A 182 3.62 11.31 0.19
CA GLY A 182 4.55 10.20 0.42
C GLY A 182 5.20 10.22 1.80
N ALA A 183 5.90 9.14 2.16
CA ALA A 183 6.71 9.11 3.38
C ALA A 183 7.90 10.08 3.27
N PRO A 184 8.23 10.86 4.32
CA PRO A 184 9.28 11.89 4.24
C PRO A 184 10.65 11.34 3.81
N THR A 185 10.95 10.11 4.21
CA THR A 185 12.20 9.41 3.92
C THR A 185 12.28 8.82 2.50
N THR A 186 11.20 8.85 1.71
CA THR A 186 11.16 8.38 0.31
C THR A 186 10.69 9.49 -0.65
N SER A 187 11.19 10.71 -0.40
CA SER A 187 10.77 11.92 -1.10
C SER A 187 11.29 12.01 -2.55
N LEU A 188 12.49 11.48 -2.85
CA LEU A 188 13.04 11.48 -4.20
C LEU A 188 12.25 10.53 -5.12
N THR A 189 11.87 9.37 -4.62
CA THR A 189 10.97 8.42 -5.29
C THR A 189 9.61 9.08 -5.58
N SER A 190 9.04 9.77 -4.59
CA SER A 190 7.77 10.48 -4.72
C SER A 190 7.81 11.55 -5.84
N VAL A 191 8.89 12.36 -5.87
CA VAL A 191 9.14 13.36 -6.92
C VAL A 191 9.42 12.71 -8.28
N ALA A 192 10.12 11.57 -8.33
CA ALA A 192 10.43 10.87 -9.57
C ALA A 192 9.19 10.29 -10.25
N VAL A 193 8.30 9.61 -9.49
CA VAL A 193 7.00 9.14 -9.97
C VAL A 193 6.14 10.31 -10.46
N THR A 194 6.05 11.37 -9.66
CA THR A 194 5.26 12.55 -10.00
C THR A 194 5.75 13.23 -11.29
N LYS A 195 7.08 13.30 -11.52
CA LYS A 195 7.65 13.80 -12.79
C LYS A 195 7.32 12.94 -14.01
N ILE A 196 7.18 11.61 -13.84
CA ILE A 196 6.75 10.71 -14.93
C ILE A 196 5.30 10.98 -15.30
N ILE A 197 4.42 11.09 -14.30
CA ILE A 197 2.98 11.32 -14.49
C ILE A 197 2.70 12.74 -15.01
N ALA A 198 3.33 13.76 -14.42
CA ALA A 198 3.16 15.16 -14.83
C ALA A 198 3.45 15.35 -16.32
N LYS A 199 4.50 14.71 -16.85
CA LYS A 199 4.77 14.76 -18.30
C LYS A 199 3.63 14.17 -19.14
N VAL A 200 3.03 13.05 -18.73
CA VAL A 200 1.90 12.45 -19.47
C VAL A 200 0.67 13.38 -19.43
N LEU A 201 0.41 14.03 -18.30
CA LEU A 201 -0.67 15.03 -18.20
C LEU A 201 -0.39 16.26 -19.09
N GLU A 202 0.83 16.79 -19.06
CA GLU A 202 1.29 17.92 -19.89
C GLU A 202 1.20 17.61 -21.39
N ASP A 203 1.69 16.45 -21.82
CA ASP A 203 1.64 16.01 -23.23
C ASP A 203 0.19 15.89 -23.76
N ASN A 204 -0.75 15.50 -22.89
CA ASN A 204 -2.18 15.41 -23.19
C ASN A 204 -2.98 16.70 -22.88
N LYS A 205 -2.32 17.78 -22.44
CA LYS A 205 -2.92 19.05 -22.01
C LYS A 205 -3.95 18.93 -20.86
N VAL A 206 -3.82 17.89 -20.03
CA VAL A 206 -4.59 17.71 -18.80
C VAL A 206 -3.93 18.55 -17.69
N PRO A 207 -4.70 19.25 -16.82
CA PRO A 207 -4.10 20.00 -15.72
C PRO A 207 -3.29 19.12 -14.77
N GLY A 208 -2.01 19.41 -14.58
CA GLY A 208 -1.10 18.59 -13.76
C GLY A 208 -1.56 18.37 -12.31
N ALA A 209 -2.41 19.26 -11.78
CA ALA A 209 -2.98 19.14 -10.43
C ALA A 209 -3.92 17.93 -10.23
N ILE A 210 -4.29 17.21 -11.29
CA ILE A 210 -4.97 15.89 -11.19
C ILE A 210 -4.10 14.86 -10.48
N CYS A 211 -2.76 14.98 -10.54
CA CYS A 211 -1.83 14.14 -9.79
C CYS A 211 -0.88 15.03 -8.97
N SER A 212 -1.44 15.66 -7.94
CA SER A 212 -0.71 16.57 -7.06
C SER A 212 0.15 15.82 -6.03
N LEU A 213 1.33 16.37 -5.73
CA LEU A 213 2.27 15.86 -4.71
C LEU A 213 2.56 16.95 -3.67
N VAL A 214 2.50 16.61 -2.39
CA VAL A 214 2.87 17.46 -1.26
C VAL A 214 3.83 16.66 -0.36
N CYS A 215 5.14 16.85 -0.53
CA CYS A 215 6.14 16.23 0.33
C CYS A 215 6.13 16.89 1.71
N GLY A 216 5.60 16.20 2.72
CA GLY A 216 5.45 16.73 4.09
C GLY A 216 5.40 15.64 5.16
N GLY A 217 5.51 16.04 6.42
CA GLY A 217 5.61 15.17 7.59
C GLY A 217 4.27 14.63 8.08
N ALA A 218 4.12 14.61 9.41
CA ALA A 218 2.86 14.29 10.09
C ALA A 218 1.91 15.51 10.17
N ASP A 219 2.46 16.72 10.00
CA ASP A 219 1.75 17.99 9.85
C ASP A 219 0.80 17.98 8.64
N ILE A 220 1.33 17.77 7.44
CA ILE A 220 0.53 17.66 6.20
C ILE A 220 -0.41 16.45 6.27
N GLY A 221 0.05 15.32 6.84
CA GLY A 221 -0.81 14.15 7.03
C GLY A 221 -2.00 14.40 7.96
N THR A 222 -1.82 15.22 9.00
CA THR A 222 -2.89 15.63 9.92
C THR A 222 -3.81 16.68 9.29
N ALA A 223 -3.28 17.54 8.42
CA ALA A 223 -4.11 18.46 7.62
C ALA A 223 -5.05 17.67 6.69
N MET A 224 -4.51 16.74 5.89
CA MET A 224 -5.30 15.85 5.02
C MET A 224 -6.37 15.06 5.79
N ALA A 225 -6.04 14.54 6.98
CA ALA A 225 -6.96 13.77 7.80
C ALA A 225 -8.11 14.58 8.45
N ARG A 226 -8.07 15.91 8.36
CA ARG A 226 -9.08 16.84 8.92
C ARG A 226 -9.75 17.72 7.89
N ASP A 227 -9.33 17.64 6.64
CA ASP A 227 -9.77 18.52 5.57
C ASP A 227 -11.03 17.93 4.92
N GLU A 228 -12.20 18.52 5.20
CA GLU A 228 -13.49 18.11 4.62
C GLU A 228 -13.54 18.18 3.09
N ARG A 229 -12.51 18.77 2.45
CA ARG A 229 -12.34 18.80 0.99
C ARG A 229 -11.66 17.54 0.44
N MET A 230 -11.15 16.64 1.29
CA MET A 230 -10.74 15.28 0.92
C MET A 230 -12.00 14.38 0.91
N ASP A 231 -12.54 14.11 -0.27
CA ASP A 231 -13.79 13.34 -0.41
C ASP A 231 -13.56 11.82 -0.16
N LEU A 232 -12.31 11.39 -0.18
CA LEU A 232 -11.79 10.10 0.31
C LEU A 232 -10.33 10.30 0.77
N LEU A 233 -9.89 9.58 1.80
CA LEU A 233 -8.49 9.52 2.22
C LEU A 233 -8.03 8.06 2.34
N SER A 234 -7.21 7.59 1.39
CA SER A 234 -6.44 6.35 1.59
C SER A 234 -5.23 6.62 2.48
N PHE A 235 -5.03 5.76 3.48
CA PHE A 235 -3.90 5.78 4.38
C PHE A 235 -3.27 4.38 4.45
N THR A 236 -2.00 4.29 4.06
CA THR A 236 -1.15 3.13 4.35
C THR A 236 -0.02 3.55 5.30
N GLY A 237 0.06 2.86 6.44
CA GLY A 237 1.05 3.12 7.48
C GLY A 237 0.81 2.22 8.71
N SER A 238 1.50 2.49 9.82
CA SER A 238 1.37 1.66 11.02
C SER A 238 0.00 1.80 11.68
N THR A 239 -0.51 0.70 12.27
CA THR A 239 -1.81 0.65 12.98
C THR A 239 -2.02 1.79 13.98
N LYS A 240 -0.95 2.26 14.64
CA LYS A 240 -1.02 3.39 15.58
C LYS A 240 -1.42 4.70 14.91
N VAL A 241 -0.82 5.02 13.77
CA VAL A 241 -1.13 6.23 12.99
C VAL A 241 -2.39 6.04 12.17
N GLY A 242 -2.61 4.83 11.63
CA GLY A 242 -3.84 4.43 10.97
C GLY A 242 -5.06 4.65 11.87
N LYS A 243 -5.01 4.23 13.14
CA LYS A 243 -6.09 4.52 14.11
C LYS A 243 -6.28 6.02 14.37
N GLN A 244 -5.25 6.86 14.28
CA GLN A 244 -5.38 8.30 14.45
C GLN A 244 -5.99 8.98 13.21
N VAL A 245 -5.52 8.63 12.02
CA VAL A 245 -6.08 9.13 10.74
C VAL A 245 -7.51 8.63 10.56
N ALA A 246 -7.76 7.35 10.82
CA ALA A 246 -9.10 6.79 10.94
C ALA A 246 -9.91 7.63 11.92
N LEU A 247 -9.59 7.73 13.21
CA LEU A 247 -10.44 8.50 14.16
C LEU A 247 -10.75 9.96 13.75
N MET A 248 -9.93 10.63 12.93
CA MET A 248 -10.26 11.96 12.38
C MET A 248 -11.23 11.90 11.18
N VAL A 249 -11.17 10.85 10.36
CA VAL A 249 -12.12 10.56 9.26
C VAL A 249 -13.37 9.80 9.76
N GLN A 250 -13.27 9.14 10.91
CA GLN A 250 -14.07 7.99 11.34
C GLN A 250 -14.90 8.28 12.59
N GLU A 251 -15.41 9.49 12.72
CA GLU A 251 -16.71 9.73 13.37
C GLU A 251 -17.87 9.09 12.54
N ARG A 252 -17.60 7.97 11.82
CA ARG A 252 -18.25 7.48 10.58
C ARG A 252 -18.21 5.92 10.30
N PHE A 253 -17.51 5.07 11.10
CA PHE A 253 -17.59 3.55 11.26
C PHE A 253 -17.16 2.50 10.16
N VAL A 254 -16.85 1.20 10.53
CA VAL A 254 -16.29 0.03 9.72
C VAL A 254 -16.44 -1.41 10.38
N PHE A 255 -16.02 -2.53 9.69
CA PHE A 255 -15.44 -3.89 10.11
C PHE A 255 -16.26 -5.27 9.91
N GLU A 256 -15.74 -6.54 9.77
CA GLU A 256 -14.98 -7.23 8.62
C GLU A 256 -14.44 -8.79 8.73
N ASP A 257 -13.60 -9.34 7.76
CA ASP A 257 -12.61 -10.56 7.64
C ASP A 257 -12.93 -11.94 6.83
N ALA A 258 -12.10 -13.00 6.38
CA ALA A 258 -10.68 -13.62 6.48
C ALA A 258 -10.28 -14.85 5.48
N ASP A 259 -9.17 -15.72 5.35
CA ASP A 259 -7.67 -16.05 5.63
C ASP A 259 -7.10 -17.37 4.84
N LEU A 260 -5.76 -17.76 4.55
CA LEU A 260 -5.26 -19.20 4.25
C LEU A 260 -3.73 -19.84 4.15
N ASN A 261 -2.50 -19.30 3.79
CA ASN A 261 -1.00 -19.83 3.76
C ASN A 261 -0.24 -20.78 2.74
N LEU A 262 1.13 -20.64 2.57
CA LEU A 262 2.18 -21.60 2.01
C LEU A 262 3.46 -21.78 2.86
N VAL A 263 4.06 -22.99 2.78
CA VAL A 263 5.00 -23.63 3.73
C VAL A 263 6.42 -23.03 3.82
N ILE A 264 7.37 -23.80 4.39
CA ILE A 264 8.69 -23.37 4.90
C ILE A 264 9.46 -22.36 4.01
N PRO A 265 9.58 -22.53 2.67
CA PRO A 265 10.27 -21.55 1.82
C PRO A 265 9.62 -20.16 1.86
N SER A 266 8.31 -20.15 2.04
CA SER A 266 7.45 -18.97 2.01
C SER A 266 7.29 -18.35 3.40
N ALA A 267 7.34 -19.14 4.47
CA ALA A 267 7.54 -18.63 5.84
C ALA A 267 8.89 -17.90 5.95
N LEU A 268 9.97 -18.46 5.39
CA LEU A 268 11.26 -17.78 5.24
C LEU A 268 11.11 -16.47 4.46
N PHE A 269 10.60 -16.51 3.23
CA PHE A 269 10.49 -15.32 2.37
C PHE A 269 9.56 -14.23 2.92
N ALA A 270 8.45 -14.59 3.59
CA ALA A 270 7.54 -13.63 4.19
C ALA A 270 8.08 -13.01 5.49
N ALA A 271 8.93 -13.72 6.24
CA ALA A 271 9.55 -13.20 7.46
C ALA A 271 10.81 -12.35 7.19
N VAL A 272 11.70 -12.79 6.29
CA VAL A 272 12.98 -12.11 6.01
C VAL A 272 12.91 -11.13 4.81
N GLY A 273 11.93 -11.29 3.92
CA GLY A 273 11.76 -10.44 2.74
C GLY A 273 11.59 -8.97 3.10
N THR A 274 12.22 -8.09 2.32
CA THR A 274 12.28 -6.63 2.61
C THR A 274 12.78 -6.32 4.04
N ALA A 275 13.63 -7.20 4.60
CA ALA A 275 14.08 -7.18 6.00
C ALA A 275 12.95 -7.11 7.04
N GLY A 276 11.83 -7.79 6.80
CA GLY A 276 10.67 -7.83 7.70
C GLY A 276 9.82 -6.56 7.73
N GLN A 277 10.04 -5.64 6.77
CA GLN A 277 9.38 -4.33 6.69
C GLN A 277 8.22 -4.31 5.68
N ARG A 278 7.62 -5.47 5.35
CA ARG A 278 6.32 -5.49 4.65
C ARG A 278 5.20 -5.39 5.69
N CYS A 279 4.05 -4.84 5.31
CA CYS A 279 2.83 -4.96 6.10
C CYS A 279 2.37 -6.43 6.17
N THR A 280 2.49 -7.16 5.06
CA THR A 280 2.23 -8.61 4.93
C THR A 280 3.40 -9.51 5.38
N THR A 281 4.35 -9.00 6.17
CA THR A 281 5.45 -9.81 6.72
C THR A 281 4.90 -10.82 7.74
N ALA A 282 5.32 -12.08 7.63
CA ALA A 282 4.99 -13.11 8.60
C ALA A 282 5.76 -12.84 9.91
N ARG A 283 5.06 -12.37 10.97
CA ARG A 283 5.64 -12.10 12.30
C ARG A 283 5.36 -13.21 13.32
N ARG A 284 4.30 -14.00 13.11
CA ARG A 284 3.91 -15.16 13.94
C ARG A 284 3.90 -16.41 13.06
N LEU A 285 4.43 -17.52 13.57
CA LEU A 285 4.39 -18.83 12.93
C LEU A 285 3.91 -19.88 13.92
N PHE A 286 2.69 -20.35 13.71
CA PHE A 286 2.11 -21.45 14.48
C PHE A 286 2.51 -22.80 13.86
N LEU A 287 3.07 -23.69 14.67
CA LEU A 287 3.51 -25.03 14.24
C LEU A 287 2.87 -26.09 15.14
N HIS A 288 2.34 -27.14 14.52
CA HIS A 288 1.78 -28.27 15.24
C HIS A 288 2.88 -28.99 16.04
N GLU A 289 2.56 -29.47 17.25
CA GLU A 289 3.52 -30.03 18.20
C GLU A 289 4.40 -31.14 17.58
N SER A 290 3.81 -31.96 16.71
CA SER A 290 4.48 -33.08 16.04
C SER A 290 5.49 -32.69 14.95
N ILE A 291 5.54 -31.41 14.54
CA ILE A 291 6.46 -30.91 13.50
C ILE A 291 7.27 -29.68 13.93
N HIS A 292 6.93 -29.03 15.05
CA HIS A 292 7.54 -27.75 15.46
C HIS A 292 9.07 -27.81 15.47
N ASP A 293 9.65 -28.78 16.17
CA ASP A 293 11.10 -28.80 16.42
C ASP A 293 11.89 -29.13 15.13
N GLU A 294 11.32 -29.95 14.24
CA GLU A 294 11.86 -30.21 12.90
C GLU A 294 11.83 -28.95 12.02
N VAL A 295 10.70 -28.24 12.00
CA VAL A 295 10.50 -27.05 11.17
C VAL A 295 11.32 -25.86 11.70
N VAL A 296 11.45 -25.70 13.02
CA VAL A 296 12.34 -24.70 13.63
C VAL A 296 13.81 -24.98 13.28
N ALA A 297 14.27 -26.23 13.38
CA ALA A 297 15.63 -26.59 13.00
C ALA A 297 15.90 -26.30 11.52
N LYS A 298 14.96 -26.65 10.62
CA LYS A 298 15.05 -26.36 9.18
C LYS A 298 14.99 -24.85 8.86
N LEU A 299 14.17 -24.07 9.58
CA LEU A 299 14.13 -22.62 9.44
C LEU A 299 15.43 -21.96 9.91
N ALA A 300 16.00 -22.38 11.04
CA ALA A 300 17.29 -21.86 11.50
C ALA A 300 18.42 -22.18 10.50
N GLN A 301 18.44 -23.39 9.93
CA GLN A 301 19.35 -23.77 8.84
C GLN A 301 19.16 -22.94 7.56
N ALA A 302 17.92 -22.54 7.25
CA ALA A 302 17.63 -21.70 6.09
C ALA A 302 17.97 -20.22 6.34
N TYR A 303 17.72 -19.70 7.54
CA TYR A 303 18.13 -18.35 7.96
C TYR A 303 19.66 -18.18 7.88
N ALA A 304 20.41 -19.23 8.24
CA ALA A 304 21.87 -19.26 8.10
C ALA A 304 22.39 -19.18 6.64
N GLN A 305 21.52 -19.33 5.64
CA GLN A 305 21.84 -19.24 4.20
C GLN A 305 21.39 -17.90 3.58
N VAL A 306 20.74 -17.01 4.35
CA VAL A 306 20.27 -15.71 3.87
C VAL A 306 21.48 -14.80 3.60
N ARG A 307 21.68 -14.41 2.34
CA ARG A 307 22.81 -13.56 1.93
C ARG A 307 22.53 -12.10 2.26
N ILE A 308 23.17 -11.61 3.32
CA ILE A 308 23.03 -10.24 3.84
C ILE A 308 24.07 -9.32 3.19
N GLY A 309 23.63 -8.39 2.35
CA GLY A 309 24.51 -7.64 1.45
C GLY A 309 24.00 -6.25 1.08
N ASP A 310 24.68 -5.62 0.14
CA ASP A 310 24.23 -4.36 -0.47
C ASP A 310 22.96 -4.63 -1.30
N PRO A 311 21.87 -3.84 -1.16
CA PRO A 311 20.64 -4.04 -1.94
C PRO A 311 20.80 -3.96 -3.48
N TRP A 312 21.90 -3.40 -3.99
CA TRP A 312 22.25 -3.42 -5.42
C TRP A 312 23.11 -4.63 -5.86
N ASP A 313 23.66 -5.40 -4.94
CA ASP A 313 24.35 -6.66 -5.27
C ASP A 313 23.30 -7.72 -5.66
N PRO A 314 23.40 -8.34 -6.85
CA PRO A 314 22.40 -9.29 -7.34
C PRO A 314 22.30 -10.58 -6.51
N ASP A 315 23.32 -10.91 -5.71
CA ASP A 315 23.28 -12.06 -4.81
C ASP A 315 22.60 -11.73 -3.46
N THR A 316 22.39 -10.45 -3.11
CA THR A 316 21.74 -10.07 -1.85
C THR A 316 20.29 -10.53 -1.78
N LEU A 317 19.94 -11.24 -0.71
CA LEU A 317 18.57 -11.63 -0.36
C LEU A 317 17.97 -10.78 0.77
N TYR A 318 18.80 -10.03 1.49
CA TYR A 318 18.40 -9.27 2.68
C TYR A 318 19.25 -8.01 2.85
N GLY A 319 18.57 -6.86 2.89
CA GLY A 319 19.17 -5.52 3.05
C GLY A 319 19.15 -5.00 4.50
N PRO A 320 19.39 -3.70 4.70
CA PRO A 320 19.32 -3.06 6.03
C PRO A 320 17.88 -2.73 6.46
N LEU A 321 17.69 -2.44 7.75
CA LEU A 321 16.50 -1.72 8.21
C LEU A 321 16.51 -0.27 7.71
N HIS A 322 15.34 0.33 7.54
CA HIS A 322 15.22 1.65 6.92
C HIS A 322 15.85 2.77 7.77
N THR A 323 15.76 2.71 9.10
CA THR A 323 16.33 3.73 10.00
C THR A 323 17.03 3.15 11.24
N LYS A 324 17.75 3.98 12.01
CA LYS A 324 18.39 3.60 13.27
C LYS A 324 17.39 3.35 14.38
N GLU A 325 16.25 4.03 14.34
CA GLU A 325 15.13 3.86 15.27
C GLU A 325 14.51 2.47 15.09
N ALA A 326 14.42 1.97 13.85
CA ALA A 326 14.03 0.59 13.59
C ALA A 326 15.03 -0.43 14.17
N VAL A 327 16.34 -0.17 14.10
CA VAL A 327 17.37 -1.00 14.77
C VAL A 327 17.19 -0.97 16.29
N LYS A 328 16.86 0.18 16.88
CA LYS A 328 16.56 0.27 18.31
C LYS A 328 15.30 -0.53 18.67
N MET A 329 14.21 -0.36 17.92
CA MET A 329 12.96 -1.11 18.13
C MET A 329 13.16 -2.63 18.00
N PHE A 330 14.00 -3.07 17.06
CA PHE A 330 14.41 -4.47 16.94
C PHE A 330 15.09 -4.98 18.22
N LEU A 331 16.09 -4.26 18.74
CA LEU A 331 16.77 -4.63 19.98
C LEU A 331 15.84 -4.61 21.19
N ASP A 332 15.04 -3.55 21.33
CA ASP A 332 14.04 -3.40 22.41
C ASP A 332 13.05 -4.59 22.40
N ALA A 333 12.64 -5.06 21.22
CA ALA A 333 11.71 -6.19 21.06
C ALA A 333 12.38 -7.55 21.33
N VAL A 334 13.64 -7.74 20.93
CA VAL A 334 14.42 -8.96 21.22
C VAL A 334 14.65 -9.12 22.72
N GLU A 335 14.95 -8.04 23.45
CA GLU A 335 15.08 -8.11 24.91
C GLU A 335 13.73 -8.31 25.62
N GLN A 336 12.66 -7.66 25.17
CA GLN A 336 11.31 -7.93 25.69
C GLN A 336 10.87 -9.38 25.47
N ALA A 337 11.23 -9.98 24.33
CA ALA A 337 10.96 -11.40 24.06
C ALA A 337 11.69 -12.32 25.05
N LYS A 338 12.97 -12.06 25.36
CA LYS A 338 13.72 -12.81 26.40
C LYS A 338 13.08 -12.65 27.78
N GLN A 339 12.70 -11.43 28.15
CA GLN A 339 12.03 -11.12 29.42
C GLN A 339 10.67 -11.81 29.57
N GLN A 340 9.98 -12.10 28.46
CA GLN A 340 8.70 -12.81 28.40
C GLN A 340 8.87 -14.35 28.26
N GLY A 341 10.08 -14.88 28.46
CA GLY A 341 10.39 -16.32 28.42
C GLY A 341 10.85 -16.87 27.06
N GLY A 342 10.94 -16.01 26.03
CA GLY A 342 11.33 -16.40 24.68
C GLY A 342 12.82 -16.73 24.55
N SER A 343 13.12 -17.86 23.91
CA SER A 343 14.48 -18.26 23.55
C SER A 343 14.78 -17.87 22.11
N VAL A 344 15.85 -17.11 21.89
CA VAL A 344 16.34 -16.75 20.55
C VAL A 344 17.09 -17.96 19.95
N VAL A 345 16.52 -18.57 18.92
CA VAL A 345 17.09 -19.76 18.24
C VAL A 345 18.11 -19.37 17.18
N TYR A 346 17.87 -18.23 16.52
CA TYR A 346 18.77 -17.67 15.51
C TYR A 346 18.68 -16.15 15.52
N GLY A 347 19.81 -15.48 15.25
CA GLY A 347 19.88 -14.02 15.11
C GLY A 347 19.91 -13.25 16.44
N GLY A 348 19.18 -12.13 16.48
CA GLY A 348 18.97 -11.29 17.66
C GLY A 348 19.98 -10.15 17.86
N LYS A 349 20.89 -9.88 16.90
CA LYS A 349 21.97 -8.88 17.05
C LYS A 349 22.01 -7.85 15.92
N VAL A 350 22.68 -6.72 16.18
CA VAL A 350 23.15 -5.80 15.13
C VAL A 350 24.38 -6.40 14.46
N ILE A 351 24.45 -6.33 13.13
CA ILE A 351 25.60 -6.80 12.36
C ILE A 351 26.63 -5.68 12.30
N ASN A 352 27.87 -5.96 12.71
CA ASN A 352 28.96 -4.97 12.76
C ASN A 352 29.48 -4.60 11.35
N ARG A 353 28.70 -3.80 10.62
CA ARG A 353 29.02 -3.28 9.28
C ARG A 353 28.38 -1.89 9.09
N PRO A 354 28.82 -1.07 8.12
CA PRO A 354 28.15 0.18 7.78
C PRO A 354 26.69 -0.05 7.36
N GLY A 355 25.78 0.82 7.80
CA GLY A 355 24.34 0.72 7.57
C GLY A 355 23.55 0.12 8.74
N ASN A 356 22.24 0.06 8.62
CA ASN A 356 21.32 -0.34 9.70
C ASN A 356 21.05 -1.87 9.69
N TYR A 357 22.10 -2.69 9.62
CA TYR A 357 21.96 -4.13 9.43
C TYR A 357 21.75 -4.88 10.76
N VAL A 358 20.75 -5.74 10.82
CA VAL A 358 20.47 -6.65 11.94
C VAL A 358 20.35 -8.10 11.44
N GLU A 359 20.60 -9.07 12.31
CA GLU A 359 20.39 -10.49 11.99
C GLU A 359 18.86 -10.79 11.92
N PRO A 360 18.34 -11.44 10.87
CA PRO A 360 16.95 -11.91 10.87
C PRO A 360 16.79 -12.93 12.00
N THR A 361 15.72 -12.82 12.79
CA THR A 361 15.64 -13.42 14.12
C THR A 361 14.49 -14.40 14.27
N ILE A 362 14.74 -15.54 14.94
CA ILE A 362 13.74 -16.55 15.30
C ILE A 362 13.66 -16.66 16.82
N VAL A 363 12.46 -16.58 17.38
CA VAL A 363 12.20 -16.74 18.82
C VAL A 363 11.18 -17.85 19.04
N THR A 364 11.49 -18.82 19.91
CA THR A 364 10.59 -19.92 20.33
C THR A 364 10.26 -19.83 21.82
N GLY A 365 9.18 -20.48 22.26
CA GLY A 365 8.91 -20.71 23.69
C GLY A 365 8.19 -19.56 24.41
N LEU A 366 7.83 -18.49 23.70
CA LEU A 366 6.82 -17.53 24.17
C LEU A 366 5.44 -18.21 24.21
N PRO A 367 4.58 -17.88 25.19
CA PRO A 367 3.15 -18.19 25.08
C PRO A 367 2.51 -17.31 23.99
N HIS A 368 1.43 -17.79 23.36
CA HIS A 368 0.74 -17.09 22.28
C HIS A 368 0.29 -15.67 22.67
N ASN A 369 -0.21 -15.52 23.91
CA ASN A 369 -0.68 -14.27 24.49
C ASN A 369 0.41 -13.36 25.08
N ALA A 370 1.70 -13.65 24.83
CA ALA A 370 2.79 -12.77 25.26
C ALA A 370 2.62 -11.37 24.62
N PRO A 371 2.67 -10.27 25.40
CA PRO A 371 2.46 -8.92 24.87
C PRO A 371 3.32 -8.54 23.67
N ILE A 372 4.54 -9.09 23.55
CA ILE A 372 5.42 -8.85 22.40
C ILE A 372 4.95 -9.54 21.12
N VAL A 373 4.29 -10.72 21.21
CA VAL A 373 3.73 -11.47 20.08
C VAL A 373 2.51 -10.75 19.49
N HIS A 374 1.75 -10.06 20.34
CA HIS A 374 0.61 -9.22 19.97
C HIS A 374 1.02 -7.83 19.44
N THR A 375 2.29 -7.44 19.60
CA THR A 375 2.79 -6.10 19.24
C THR A 375 3.47 -6.12 17.89
N GLU A 376 2.98 -5.31 16.94
CA GLU A 376 3.65 -5.19 15.64
C GLU A 376 4.99 -4.46 15.77
N THR A 377 6.08 -5.22 15.79
CA THR A 377 7.43 -4.69 15.59
C THR A 377 7.80 -4.78 14.11
N PHE A 378 8.08 -3.64 13.48
CA PHE A 378 8.32 -3.53 12.03
C PHE A 378 9.77 -3.91 11.65
N ALA A 379 10.17 -5.11 12.05
CA ALA A 379 11.52 -5.67 11.93
C ALA A 379 11.45 -7.20 11.69
N PRO A 380 12.55 -7.87 11.29
CA PRO A 380 12.55 -9.29 10.92
C PRO A 380 12.72 -10.17 12.17
N ILE A 381 11.68 -10.19 13.02
CA ILE A 381 11.56 -11.06 14.18
C ILE A 381 10.36 -11.99 13.92
N LEU A 382 10.62 -13.30 13.94
CA LEU A 382 9.61 -14.34 13.78
C LEU A 382 9.38 -15.04 15.12
N TYR A 383 8.18 -14.86 15.69
CA TYR A 383 7.74 -15.57 16.89
C TYR A 383 7.13 -16.92 16.50
N VAL A 384 7.70 -18.01 17.02
CA VAL A 384 7.29 -19.38 16.69
C VAL A 384 6.63 -20.04 17.90
N LEU A 385 5.44 -20.60 17.67
CA LEU A 385 4.50 -21.02 18.71
C LEU A 385 4.06 -22.48 18.48
N LYS A 386 4.05 -23.31 19.52
CA LYS A 386 3.54 -24.70 19.48
C LYS A 386 2.03 -24.71 19.70
N PHE A 387 1.28 -25.32 18.78
CA PHE A 387 -0.13 -25.68 18.97
C PHE A 387 -0.35 -27.19 18.77
N LYS A 388 -1.54 -27.68 19.09
CA LYS A 388 -1.98 -29.06 18.88
C LYS A 388 -3.34 -29.11 18.18
N GLU A 389 -4.35 -28.45 18.74
CA GLU A 389 -5.73 -28.57 18.25
C GLU A 389 -6.06 -27.50 17.20
N GLU A 390 -6.98 -27.81 16.29
CA GLU A 390 -7.32 -26.92 15.17
C GLU A 390 -8.03 -25.65 15.64
N GLU A 391 -8.97 -25.77 16.59
CA GLU A 391 -9.72 -24.63 17.12
C GLU A 391 -8.85 -23.66 17.92
N GLU A 392 -7.79 -24.15 18.59
CA GLU A 392 -6.90 -23.29 19.38
C GLU A 392 -5.99 -22.45 18.48
N VAL A 393 -5.42 -23.02 17.41
CA VAL A 393 -4.58 -22.25 16.48
C VAL A 393 -5.40 -21.26 15.65
N PHE A 394 -6.66 -21.58 15.35
CA PHE A 394 -7.59 -20.62 14.76
C PHE A 394 -7.81 -19.46 15.75
N ALA A 395 -8.19 -19.75 17.00
CA ALA A 395 -8.35 -18.73 18.03
C ALA A 395 -7.07 -17.90 18.28
N TRP A 396 -5.87 -18.49 18.23
CA TRP A 396 -4.60 -17.78 18.45
C TRP A 396 -4.13 -16.99 17.23
N ASN A 397 -4.49 -17.38 16.01
CA ASN A 397 -4.36 -16.43 14.90
C ASN A 397 -5.22 -15.20 15.19
N ASN A 398 -6.45 -15.44 15.66
CA ASN A 398 -7.49 -14.44 15.72
C ASN A 398 -7.39 -13.47 16.91
N GLU A 399 -6.80 -13.89 18.03
CA GLU A 399 -6.72 -13.10 19.28
C GLU A 399 -5.95 -11.77 19.17
N VAL A 400 -5.17 -11.56 18.10
CA VAL A 400 -4.49 -10.28 17.88
C VAL A 400 -5.42 -9.26 17.24
N LYS A 401 -5.11 -7.99 17.47
CA LYS A 401 -5.95 -6.86 17.08
C LYS A 401 -5.92 -6.56 15.58
N GLN A 402 -4.88 -7.00 14.89
CA GLN A 402 -4.63 -6.82 13.47
C GLN A 402 -5.34 -7.92 12.65
N GLY A 403 -5.73 -7.57 11.42
CA GLY A 403 -6.43 -8.45 10.49
C GLY A 403 -5.90 -8.38 9.05
N LEU A 404 -4.58 -8.26 8.80
CA LEU A 404 -4.09 -8.05 7.43
C LEU A 404 -4.05 -9.31 6.57
N SER A 405 -3.07 -10.18 6.79
CA SER A 405 -2.80 -11.32 5.91
C SER A 405 -2.19 -12.48 6.71
N SER A 406 -2.58 -13.68 6.34
CA SER A 406 -2.97 -14.67 7.35
C SER A 406 -3.14 -16.08 6.77
N SER A 407 -2.97 -17.13 7.60
CA SER A 407 -2.37 -18.35 7.07
C SER A 407 -2.40 -19.74 7.84
N ILE A 408 -3.08 -20.82 7.35
CA ILE A 408 -2.93 -22.29 7.75
C ILE A 408 -2.08 -23.25 6.87
N PHE A 409 -1.52 -24.32 7.48
CA PHE A 409 -0.87 -25.43 6.74
C PHE A 409 -1.66 -26.72 6.61
N THR A 410 -2.06 -27.07 5.38
CA THR A 410 -2.82 -28.30 5.18
C THR A 410 -2.82 -28.89 3.75
N LYS A 411 -3.06 -30.21 3.71
CA LYS A 411 -3.61 -30.96 2.58
C LYS A 411 -5.03 -31.51 2.86
N ASP A 412 -5.52 -31.36 4.10
CA ASP A 412 -6.87 -31.73 4.52
C ASP A 412 -7.88 -30.72 3.96
N LEU A 413 -8.78 -31.21 3.09
CA LEU A 413 -9.78 -30.38 2.40
C LEU A 413 -10.84 -29.81 3.34
N GLY A 414 -11.18 -30.53 4.42
CA GLY A 414 -12.14 -30.06 5.42
C GLY A 414 -11.62 -28.84 6.17
N ARG A 415 -10.34 -28.84 6.55
CA ARG A 415 -9.64 -27.73 7.19
C ARG A 415 -9.61 -26.49 6.30
N ILE A 416 -9.38 -26.66 4.99
CA ILE A 416 -9.44 -25.56 4.00
C ILE A 416 -10.81 -24.87 4.06
N PHE A 417 -11.91 -25.64 3.98
CA PHE A 417 -13.26 -25.06 4.00
C PHE A 417 -13.71 -24.54 5.37
N ARG A 418 -13.22 -25.11 6.49
CA ARG A 418 -13.50 -24.54 7.83
C ARG A 418 -12.80 -23.20 8.02
N TRP A 419 -11.60 -23.05 7.47
CA TRP A 419 -10.77 -21.86 7.62
C TRP A 419 -11.14 -20.72 6.67
N LEU A 420 -11.58 -21.03 5.45
CA LEU A 420 -12.36 -20.15 4.57
C LEU A 420 -13.75 -19.79 5.13
N GLY A 421 -14.22 -20.55 6.11
CA GLY A 421 -15.59 -20.48 6.62
C GLY A 421 -15.75 -19.47 7.76
N PRO A 422 -17.00 -19.20 8.18
CA PRO A 422 -17.34 -18.26 9.27
C PRO A 422 -16.96 -18.76 10.69
N LYS A 423 -16.05 -19.73 10.75
CA LYS A 423 -15.47 -20.34 11.96
C LYS A 423 -13.95 -20.46 11.84
N GLY A 424 -13.36 -19.96 10.76
CA GLY A 424 -11.94 -19.92 10.54
C GLY A 424 -11.31 -18.73 11.21
N SER A 425 -10.87 -17.79 10.39
CA SER A 425 -10.03 -16.68 10.83
C SER A 425 -10.76 -15.33 10.80
N ASP A 426 -9.99 -14.29 11.10
CA ASP A 426 -10.32 -12.87 11.03
C ASP A 426 -9.10 -12.01 10.56
N CYS A 427 -8.72 -12.15 9.28
CA CYS A 427 -7.70 -11.36 8.57
C CYS A 427 -7.90 -11.31 7.03
N GLY A 428 -8.06 -10.13 6.42
CA GLY A 428 -8.61 -9.94 5.06
C GLY A 428 -7.89 -10.45 3.80
N ILE A 429 -6.73 -11.09 3.92
CA ILE A 429 -6.04 -11.75 2.79
C ILE A 429 -5.83 -13.25 3.09
N VAL A 430 -6.13 -14.06 2.07
CA VAL A 430 -6.83 -15.36 2.16
C VAL A 430 -6.18 -16.41 1.23
N ASN A 431 -5.08 -17.03 1.67
CA ASN A 431 -4.02 -17.51 0.77
C ASN A 431 -3.69 -19.04 0.71
N VAL A 432 -4.55 -20.00 0.29
CA VAL A 432 -4.17 -21.44 0.48
C VAL A 432 -3.07 -21.91 -0.45
N ASN A 433 -2.06 -22.51 0.16
CA ASN A 433 -0.78 -22.79 -0.45
C ASN A 433 -0.20 -21.57 -1.23
N ILE A 434 -0.34 -20.34 -0.69
CA ILE A 434 0.53 -19.15 -0.95
C ILE A 434 0.82 -18.35 0.38
N PRO A 435 2.01 -17.75 0.67
CA PRO A 435 2.26 -17.14 2.00
C PRO A 435 1.41 -15.88 2.27
N THR A 436 1.54 -15.28 3.48
CA THR A 436 0.93 -13.97 3.81
C THR A 436 1.28 -12.84 2.81
N SER A 437 2.46 -12.86 2.18
CA SER A 437 2.81 -11.90 1.12
C SER A 437 2.21 -12.23 -0.27
N GLY A 438 1.42 -13.30 -0.40
CA GLY A 438 0.70 -13.63 -1.63
C GLY A 438 -0.48 -12.69 -1.84
N ALA A 439 -0.39 -11.80 -2.82
CA ALA A 439 -1.51 -11.03 -3.33
C ALA A 439 -1.21 -10.67 -4.79
N GLU A 440 -2.25 -10.41 -5.57
CA GLU A 440 -2.13 -10.06 -6.99
C GLU A 440 -3.20 -9.05 -7.40
N ILE A 441 -2.92 -8.30 -8.48
CA ILE A 441 -3.68 -7.12 -8.91
C ILE A 441 -5.19 -7.37 -9.09
N GLY A 442 -5.59 -8.58 -9.48
CA GLY A 442 -7.01 -8.95 -9.66
C GLY A 442 -7.80 -9.09 -8.36
N GLY A 443 -7.13 -9.33 -7.23
CA GLY A 443 -7.74 -9.43 -5.90
C GLY A 443 -7.90 -8.06 -5.22
N ALA A 444 -8.92 -7.94 -4.37
CA ALA A 444 -9.08 -6.77 -3.50
C ALA A 444 -8.06 -6.86 -2.35
N PHE A 445 -6.99 -6.07 -2.40
CA PHE A 445 -5.97 -6.04 -1.35
C PHE A 445 -6.47 -5.22 -0.17
N GLY A 446 -6.44 -5.77 1.04
CA GLY A 446 -6.75 -5.03 2.25
C GLY A 446 -6.75 -5.91 3.48
N GLY A 447 -7.25 -5.37 4.58
CA GLY A 447 -7.12 -6.03 5.86
C GLY A 447 -7.84 -5.28 6.96
N GLU A 448 -8.23 -6.03 7.97
CA GLU A 448 -9.42 -5.72 8.73
C GLU A 448 -9.14 -5.80 10.25
N LYS A 449 -10.16 -5.80 11.11
CA LYS A 449 -10.02 -5.32 12.52
C LYS A 449 -9.22 -3.99 12.58
N HIS A 450 -8.16 -3.90 13.40
CA HIS A 450 -7.30 -2.72 13.48
C HIS A 450 -6.46 -2.44 12.22
N THR A 451 -6.47 -3.28 11.19
CA THR A 451 -5.76 -3.00 9.94
C THR A 451 -6.50 -1.94 9.09
N GLY A 452 -7.83 -1.85 9.16
CA GLY A 452 -8.52 -0.55 9.02
C GLY A 452 -9.67 -0.39 8.02
N GLY A 453 -10.03 -1.37 7.18
CA GLY A 453 -11.23 -1.27 6.31
C GLY A 453 -11.05 -1.11 4.82
N GLY A 454 -9.90 -0.60 4.39
CA GLY A 454 -9.67 -0.27 2.99
C GLY A 454 -9.55 -1.51 2.10
N ARG A 455 -10.07 -1.43 0.86
CA ARG A 455 -9.69 -2.33 -0.23
C ARG A 455 -9.08 -1.55 -1.39
N GLU A 456 -8.01 -2.09 -1.95
CA GLU A 456 -7.21 -1.50 -3.02
C GLU A 456 -7.04 -2.49 -4.17
N SER A 457 -6.63 -1.98 -5.34
CA SER A 457 -6.46 -2.74 -6.59
C SER A 457 -7.74 -3.42 -7.13
N GLY A 458 -7.93 -4.72 -6.88
CA GLY A 458 -8.79 -5.60 -7.68
C GLY A 458 -10.25 -5.70 -7.22
N SER A 459 -10.95 -6.72 -7.73
CA SER A 459 -12.41 -6.87 -7.60
C SER A 459 -13.15 -5.55 -7.91
N ASP A 460 -14.11 -5.20 -7.06
CA ASP A 460 -14.91 -3.99 -7.06
C ASP A 460 -14.40 -2.90 -6.10
N SER A 461 -13.12 -2.94 -5.69
CA SER A 461 -12.48 -1.91 -4.84
C SER A 461 -12.61 -0.49 -5.42
N TRP A 462 -12.76 -0.38 -6.75
CA TRP A 462 -13.06 0.87 -7.45
C TRP A 462 -14.29 1.61 -6.89
N LYS A 463 -15.25 0.89 -6.29
CA LYS A 463 -16.43 1.43 -5.62
C LYS A 463 -16.11 2.32 -4.42
N LEU A 464 -14.96 2.14 -3.75
CA LEU A 464 -14.56 3.04 -2.65
C LEU A 464 -14.17 4.43 -3.18
N TYR A 465 -13.70 4.50 -4.44
CA TYR A 465 -13.32 5.74 -5.13
C TYR A 465 -14.50 6.39 -5.88
N MET A 466 -15.73 5.92 -5.69
CA MET A 466 -16.95 6.44 -6.32
C MET A 466 -18.13 6.46 -5.35
N ARG A 467 -18.98 7.49 -5.43
CA ARG A 467 -20.25 7.54 -4.68
C ARG A 467 -21.36 6.83 -5.45
N ARG A 468 -22.04 5.89 -4.78
CA ARG A 468 -23.25 5.20 -5.28
C ARG A 468 -24.46 6.12 -5.20
N SER A 469 -25.35 6.03 -6.18
CA SER A 469 -26.66 6.69 -6.17
C SER A 469 -27.71 5.80 -6.84
N THR A 470 -28.82 5.54 -6.14
CA THR A 470 -29.96 4.79 -6.67
C THR A 470 -30.94 5.78 -7.28
N CYS A 471 -31.11 5.74 -8.60
CA CYS A 471 -31.92 6.68 -9.35
C CYS A 471 -33.20 6.00 -9.85
N THR A 472 -34.36 6.54 -9.47
CA THR A 472 -35.67 6.15 -10.03
C THR A 472 -36.11 7.21 -11.02
N ILE A 473 -36.41 6.81 -12.25
CA ILE A 473 -36.82 7.72 -13.34
C ILE A 473 -38.22 7.33 -13.79
N ASN A 474 -39.20 8.21 -13.57
CA ASN A 474 -40.53 8.08 -14.17
C ASN A 474 -40.45 8.56 -15.63
N TYR A 475 -40.90 7.73 -16.57
CA TYR A 475 -41.02 8.06 -18.00
C TYR A 475 -42.46 7.96 -18.51
N SER A 476 -43.44 7.70 -17.63
CA SER A 476 -44.86 7.84 -17.94
C SER A 476 -45.34 9.30 -17.80
N LYS A 477 -46.63 9.51 -18.03
CA LYS A 477 -47.31 10.79 -17.70
C LYS A 477 -48.03 10.73 -16.34
N ASP A 478 -47.90 9.61 -15.64
CA ASP A 478 -48.68 9.28 -14.47
C ASP A 478 -47.89 9.60 -13.20
N LEU A 479 -48.47 10.41 -12.32
CA LEU A 479 -47.99 10.61 -10.97
C LEU A 479 -48.94 9.85 -10.02
N PRO A 480 -48.54 8.68 -9.48
CA PRO A 480 -49.41 7.90 -8.61
C PRO A 480 -49.70 8.69 -7.32
N LEU A 481 -50.98 8.93 -7.05
CA LEU A 481 -51.46 9.70 -5.90
C LEU A 481 -51.04 9.03 -4.59
N ALA A 482 -50.26 9.73 -3.77
CA ALA A 482 -49.91 9.27 -2.44
C ALA A 482 -51.18 9.04 -1.60
N GLN A 483 -51.32 7.83 -1.04
CA GLN A 483 -52.39 7.45 -0.11
C GLN A 483 -53.83 7.68 -0.65
N GLY A 484 -54.02 7.74 -1.97
CA GLY A 484 -55.32 7.98 -2.60
C GLY A 484 -55.85 9.42 -2.51
N ILE A 485 -55.03 10.36 -2.04
CA ILE A 485 -55.39 11.78 -1.91
C ILE A 485 -55.47 12.41 -3.31
N LYS A 486 -56.64 12.89 -3.70
CA LYS A 486 -56.83 13.64 -4.95
C LYS A 486 -56.54 15.12 -4.75
N PHE A 487 -55.45 15.59 -5.33
CA PHE A 487 -55.25 17.02 -5.57
C PHE A 487 -55.85 17.40 -6.93
N GLN A 488 -56.53 18.54 -6.97
CA GLN A 488 -56.97 19.25 -8.19
C GLN A 488 -56.08 20.47 -8.39
#